data_AF-A0A1Y4LG04-F1
#
_entry.id   AF-A0A1Y4LG04-F1
#
_cell.length_a   1.000
_cell.length_b   1.000
_cell.length_c   1.000
_cell.angle_alpha   90.00
_cell.angle_beta   90.00
_cell.angle_gamma   90.00
#
_symmetry.space_group_name_H-M   'P 1'
#
loop_
_entity.id
_entity.type
_entity.pdbx_description
1 polymer ?
#
loop_
_entity_poly.entity_id
_entity_poly.type
_entity_poly.pdbx_seq_one_letter_code
_entity_poly.pdbx_strand_id
1 'polypeptide(L)'
;MRKYVSKELGTLRRELNCTMEEMASCLNISPRSYYALEKGVSQCSAPVLIRLVNLIPDPEHRLRFMSLLQTQMDRYENAAQL
;
A
#
# COMPACT_ATOMS: atom_id res chain seq x y z
N MET A 1 -0.23 -9.44 2.51
CA MET A 1 -0.43 -7.97 2.58
C MET A 1 0.88 -7.18 2.58
N ARG A 2 1.73 -7.26 3.63
CA ARG A 2 2.94 -6.42 3.80
C ARG A 2 3.84 -6.23 2.58
N LYS A 3 4.31 -7.33 1.96
CA LYS A 3 5.23 -7.30 0.81
C LYS A 3 4.63 -6.59 -0.41
N TYR A 4 3.31 -6.71 -0.59
CA TYR A 4 2.61 -6.12 -1.73
C TYR A 4 2.44 -4.61 -1.55
N VAL A 5 2.02 -4.18 -0.35
CA VAL A 5 1.91 -2.75 -0.03
C VAL A 5 3.28 -2.07 -0.12
N SER A 6 4.34 -2.70 0.40
CA SER A 6 5.72 -2.19 0.29
C SER A 6 6.15 -1.99 -1.16
N LYS A 7 5.92 -2.99 -2.03
CA LYS A 7 6.23 -2.89 -3.46
C LYS A 7 5.42 -1.79 -4.14
N GLU A 8 4.13 -1.72 -3.84
CA GLU A 8 3.22 -0.73 -4.42
C GLU A 8 3.64 0.70 -4.05
N LEU A 9 3.93 0.95 -2.77
CA LEU A 9 4.42 2.25 -2.30
C LEU A 9 5.69 2.69 -3.02
N GLY A 10 6.66 1.78 -3.14
CA GLY A 10 7.92 2.08 -3.82
C GLY A 10 7.77 2.32 -5.32
N THR A 11 6.82 1.66 -5.98
CA THR A 11 6.47 1.93 -7.39
C THR A 11 5.79 3.28 -7.52
N LEU A 12 4.71 3.51 -6.78
CA LEU A 12 3.90 4.72 -6.88
C LEU A 12 4.70 5.97 -6.53
N ARG A 13 5.57 5.93 -5.52
CA ARG A 13 6.45 7.07 -5.20
C ARG A 13 7.40 7.43 -6.35
N ARG A 14 7.91 6.42 -7.06
CA ARG A 14 8.78 6.64 -8.25
C ARG A 14 7.98 7.20 -9.42
N GLU A 15 6.76 6.71 -9.65
CA GLU A 15 5.87 7.20 -10.70
C GLU A 15 5.41 8.64 -10.47
N LEU A 16 5.09 8.98 -9.22
CA LEU A 16 4.71 10.33 -8.82
C LEU A 16 5.91 11.28 -8.68
N ASN A 17 7.14 10.77 -8.84
CA ASN A 17 8.39 11.51 -8.67
C ASN A 17 8.44 12.34 -7.37
N CYS A 18 8.02 11.73 -6.25
CA CYS A 18 7.97 12.39 -4.96
C CYS A 18 8.97 11.81 -3.94
N THR A 19 9.30 12.63 -2.96
CA THR A 19 10.11 12.27 -1.79
C THR A 19 9.33 11.36 -0.84
N MET A 20 10.03 10.74 0.12
CA MET A 20 9.36 9.93 1.14
C MET A 20 8.46 10.80 2.04
N GLU A 21 8.90 12.02 2.31
CA GLU A 21 8.22 13.00 3.15
C GLU A 21 6.90 13.46 2.50
N GLU A 22 6.93 13.76 1.20
CA GLU A 22 5.72 14.10 0.43
C GLU A 22 4.75 12.92 0.40
N MET A 23 5.25 11.72 0.13
CA MET A 23 4.40 10.53 0.09
C MET A 23 3.80 10.20 1.46
N ALA A 24 4.58 10.37 2.55
CA ALA A 24 4.09 10.22 3.92
C ALA A 24 2.98 11.23 4.23
N SER A 25 3.12 12.47 3.76
CA SER A 25 2.09 13.51 3.87
C SER A 25 0.80 13.11 3.13
N CYS A 26 0.90 12.64 1.88
CA CYS A 26 -0.24 12.16 1.10
C CYS A 26 -1.00 11.00 1.78
N LEU A 27 -0.26 10.12 2.48
CA LEU A 27 -0.83 8.99 3.23
C LEU A 27 -1.27 9.38 4.65
N ASN A 28 -1.03 10.62 5.07
CA ASN A 28 -1.29 11.17 6.40
C ASN A 28 -0.67 10.30 7.51
N ILE A 29 0.63 10.04 7.38
CA ILE A 29 1.45 9.31 8.35
C ILE A 29 2.79 10.01 8.55
N SER A 30 3.52 9.64 9.60
CA SER A 30 4.87 10.15 9.80
C SER A 30 5.85 9.60 8.73
N PRO A 31 6.91 10.34 8.36
CA PRO A 31 7.96 9.82 7.47
C PRO A 31 8.59 8.52 7.97
N ARG A 32 8.72 8.35 9.30
CA ARG A 32 9.22 7.10 9.90
C ARG A 32 8.27 5.93 9.64
N SER A 33 6.96 6.14 9.80
CA SER A 33 5.94 5.14 9.50
C SER A 33 5.95 4.79 8.01
N TYR A 34 6.06 5.80 7.14
CA TYR A 34 6.18 5.60 5.71
C TYR A 34 7.40 4.74 5.36
N TYR A 35 8.58 5.10 5.88
CA TYR A 35 9.81 4.34 5.67
C TYR A 35 9.65 2.87 6.09
N ALA A 36 9.07 2.61 7.26
CA ALA A 36 8.83 1.26 7.74
C ALA A 36 7.84 0.48 6.85
N LEU A 37 6.85 1.15 6.25
CA LEU A 37 5.92 0.54 5.30
C LEU A 37 6.58 0.25 3.96
N GLU A 38 7.30 1.21 3.38
CA GLU A 38 7.98 1.06 2.10
C GLU A 38 9.06 -0.02 2.17
N LYS A 39 9.79 -0.13 3.30
CA LYS A 39 10.75 -1.23 3.54
C LYS A 39 10.11 -2.57 3.89
N GLY A 40 8.79 -2.64 4.02
CA GLY A 40 8.08 -3.86 4.37
C GLY A 40 8.40 -4.37 5.79
N VAL A 41 8.78 -3.47 6.70
CA VAL A 41 9.06 -3.78 8.10
C VAL A 41 7.75 -3.79 8.91
N SER A 42 6.84 -2.86 8.62
CA SER A 42 5.58 -2.69 9.34
C SER A 42 4.35 -3.08 8.51
N GLN A 43 3.23 -3.38 9.17
CA GLN A 43 1.95 -3.63 8.53
C GLN A 43 1.24 -2.31 8.19
N CYS A 44 0.48 -2.32 7.10
CA CYS A 44 -0.36 -1.18 6.69
C CYS A 44 -1.69 -1.18 7.46
N SER A 45 -2.10 -0.01 7.96
CA SER A 45 -3.44 0.17 8.54
C SER A 45 -4.49 0.39 7.45
N ALA A 46 -5.75 0.08 7.74
CA ALA A 46 -6.85 0.25 6.77
C ALA A 46 -6.98 1.70 6.23
N PRO A 47 -6.88 2.77 7.06
CA PRO A 47 -6.92 4.14 6.54
C PRO A 47 -5.80 4.48 5.56
N VAL A 48 -4.58 3.96 5.81
CA VAL A 48 -3.44 4.16 4.91
C VAL A 48 -3.65 3.42 3.60
N LEU A 49 -4.22 2.20 3.65
CA LEU A 49 -4.53 1.42 2.46
C LEU A 49 -5.56 2.12 1.56
N ILE A 50 -6.61 2.71 2.14
CA ILE A 50 -7.61 3.48 1.38
C ILE A 50 -6.96 4.66 0.67
N ARG A 51 -6.11 5.43 1.38
CA ARG A 51 -5.39 6.55 0.79
C ARG A 51 -4.46 6.10 -0.33
N LEU A 52 -3.71 5.02 -0.12
CA LEU A 52 -2.83 4.44 -1.13
C LEU A 52 -3.59 4.10 -2.41
N VAL A 53 -4.73 3.41 -2.31
CA VAL A 53 -5.56 3.06 -3.48
C VAL A 53 -6.03 4.32 -4.23
N ASN A 54 -6.39 5.38 -3.52
CA ASN A 54 -6.83 6.64 -4.12
C ASN A 54 -5.70 7.44 -4.78
N LEU A 55 -4.44 7.22 -4.37
CA LEU A 55 -3.28 7.88 -4.98
C LEU A 55 -2.85 7.27 -6.31
N ILE A 56 -3.32 6.07 -6.67
CA ILE A 56 -2.98 5.42 -7.94
C ILE A 56 -3.74 6.12 -9.08
N PRO A 57 -3.07 6.87 -9.97
CA PRO A 57 -3.76 7.68 -10.97
C PRO A 57 -4.40 6.84 -12.07
N ASP A 58 -3.71 5.79 -12.54
CA ASP A 58 -4.22 4.88 -13.56
C ASP A 58 -5.36 3.98 -13.00
N PRO A 59 -6.58 4.08 -13.54
CA PRO A 59 -7.70 3.25 -13.13
C PRO A 59 -7.44 1.74 -13.28
N GLU A 60 -6.73 1.32 -14.34
CA GLU A 60 -6.47 -0.11 -14.56
C GLU A 60 -5.48 -0.64 -13.53
N HIS A 61 -4.41 0.11 -13.25
CA HIS A 61 -3.47 -0.20 -12.18
C HIS A 61 -4.18 -0.28 -10.82
N ARG A 62 -5.06 0.68 -10.53
CA ARG A 62 -5.84 0.69 -9.30
C ARG A 62 -6.69 -0.58 -9.17
N LEU A 63 -7.38 -0.98 -10.23
CA LEU A 63 -8.16 -2.22 -10.27
C LEU A 63 -7.28 -3.46 -10.07
N ARG A 64 -6.13 -3.55 -10.75
CA ARG A 64 -5.18 -4.66 -10.56
C ARG A 64 -4.70 -4.76 -9.11
N PHE A 65 -4.39 -3.62 -8.49
CA PHE A 65 -3.98 -3.57 -7.10
C PHE A 65 -5.10 -4.01 -6.15
N MET A 66 -6.33 -3.53 -6.37
CA MET A 66 -7.51 -3.97 -5.59
C MET A 66 -7.78 -5.47 -5.72
N SER A 67 -7.73 -6.03 -6.92
CA SER A 67 -7.88 -7.48 -7.14
C SER A 67 -6.81 -8.30 -6.41
N LEU A 68 -5.58 -7.79 -6.37
CA LEU A 68 -4.49 -8.40 -5.62
C LEU A 68 -4.75 -8.34 -4.11
N LEU A 69 -5.27 -7.21 -3.59
CA LEU A 69 -5.66 -7.09 -2.18
C LEU A 69 -6.77 -8.08 -1.82
N GLN A 70 -7.82 -8.17 -2.64
CA GLN A 70 -8.92 -9.13 -2.45
C GLN A 70 -8.40 -10.56 -2.37
N THR A 71 -7.54 -10.96 -3.33
CA THR A 71 -6.92 -12.29 -3.33
C THR A 71 -6.14 -12.58 -2.04
N GLN A 72 -5.51 -11.57 -1.45
CA GLN A 72 -4.81 -11.74 -0.18
C GLN A 72 -5.78 -11.84 1.00
N MET A 73 -6.88 -11.09 1.00
CA MET A 73 -7.93 -11.18 2.02
C MET A 73 -8.56 -12.57 2.02
N ASP A 74 -8.93 -13.09 0.86
CA ASP A 74 -9.51 -14.43 0.72
C ASP A 74 -8.55 -15.50 1.28
N ARG A 75 -7.25 -15.37 1.03
CA ARG A 75 -6.23 -16.29 1.59
C ARG A 75 -6.16 -16.22 3.11
N TYR A 76 -6.26 -15.03 3.70
CA TYR A 76 -6.26 -14.89 5.15
C TYR A 76 -7.51 -15.49 5.77
N GLU A 77 -8.69 -15.29 5.18
CA GLU A 77 -9.95 -15.84 5.66
C GLU A 77 -9.95 -17.38 5.59
N ASN A 78 -9.52 -17.95 4.46
CA ASN A 78 -9.42 -19.41 4.30
C ASN A 78 -8.37 -20.04 5.23
N ALA A 79 -7.26 -19.35 5.50
CA ALA A 79 -6.24 -19.83 6.44
C ALA A 79 -6.68 -19.76 7.91
N ALA A 80 -7.65 -18.90 8.25
CA ALA A 80 -8.21 -18.80 9.60
C ALA A 80 -9.29 -19.85 9.90
N GLN A 81 -9.70 -20.64 8.89
CA GLN A 81 -10.73 -21.68 8.99
C GLN A 81 -10.14 -23.10 9.17
N LEU A 82 -8.81 -23.24 9.20
CA LEU A 82 -8.07 -24.50 9.42
C LEU A 82 -7.32 -24.46 10.76
#